data_AF-A0A4Y2TK23-F1
#
_entry.id   AF-A0A4Y2TK23-F1
#
_cell.length_a   1.000
_cell.length_b   1.000
_cell.length_c   1.000
_cell.angle_alpha   90.00
_cell.angle_beta   90.00
_cell.angle_gamma   90.00
#
_symmetry.space_group_name_H-M   'P 1'
#
loop_
_entity.id
_entity.type
_entity.pdbx_description
1 polymer ?
#
loop_
_entity_poly.entity_id
_entity_poly.type
_entity_poly.pdbx_seq_one_letter_code
_entity_poly.pdbx_strand_id
1 'polypeptide(L)'
;MPALNPIKSFGQPVPFVSEYKYLGLILDAKLNFDSLIKRAVTKASDSSFALGSLIAPKSTLAIKHKLLLYKAIVRPIMLYGSPIWGTTSMRNLRKLQVFQNQQLKRIVNAPWYVRRKLIHQDLKIHPVLDFMKIISKKFFEKLPQIPNVLLQIPPYDPAVPSSLKRPRAMLDYTYENFPTIKRRRDVSTIAENLDP
;
A
#
# COMPACT_ATOMS: atom_id res chain seq x y z
N MET A 1 12.14 31.72 2.48
CA MET A 1 12.39 30.53 3.31
C MET A 1 13.38 30.96 4.38
N PRO A 2 13.06 30.91 5.69
CA PRO A 2 14.02 31.28 6.72
C PRO A 2 15.25 30.36 6.66
N ALA A 3 16.45 30.94 6.78
CA ALA A 3 17.69 30.19 6.81
C ALA A 3 17.75 29.39 8.11
N LEU A 4 17.62 28.07 8.02
CA LEU A 4 17.76 27.17 9.17
C LEU A 4 19.24 27.02 9.51
N ASN A 5 19.59 27.14 10.79
CA ASN A 5 20.94 26.86 11.25
C ASN A 5 21.31 25.40 10.92
N PRO A 6 22.51 25.15 10.37
CA PRO A 6 22.91 23.79 10.00
C PRO A 6 23.08 22.94 11.26
N ILE A 7 22.32 21.85 11.33
CA ILE A 7 22.40 20.86 12.41
C ILE A 7 23.78 20.20 12.31
N LYS A 8 24.52 20.20 13.43
CA LYS A 8 25.82 19.52 13.53
C LYS A 8 25.64 18.17 14.21
N SER A 9 26.12 17.11 13.59
CA SER A 9 26.23 15.78 14.19
C SER A 9 27.71 15.46 14.34
N PHE A 10 28.16 15.15 15.56
CA PHE A 10 29.58 14.88 15.87
C PHE A 10 30.56 15.95 15.34
N GLY A 11 30.16 17.23 15.36
CA GLY A 11 30.99 18.34 14.89
C GLY A 11 30.99 18.59 13.37
N GLN A 12 30.37 17.72 12.58
CA GLN A 12 30.21 17.92 11.12
C GLN A 12 28.82 18.45 10.76
N PRO A 13 28.71 19.38 9.78
CA PRO A 13 27.41 19.84 9.31
C PRO A 13 26.67 18.72 8.58
N VAL A 14 25.43 18.45 8.96
CA VAL A 14 24.59 17.47 8.27
C VAL A 14 24.09 18.06 6.96
N PRO A 15 24.38 17.44 5.79
CA PRO A 15 23.92 17.96 4.52
C PRO A 15 22.39 17.84 4.42
N PHE A 16 21.75 18.91 3.98
CA PHE A 16 20.33 18.88 3.62
C PHE A 16 20.17 18.24 2.25
N VAL A 17 19.61 17.03 2.22
CA VAL A 17 19.34 16.29 1.00
C VAL A 17 17.82 16.21 0.78
N SER A 18 17.37 16.35 -0.46
CA SER A 18 15.96 16.24 -0.83
C SER A 18 15.39 14.82 -0.71
N GLU A 19 16.25 13.82 -0.94
CA GLU A 19 15.94 12.39 -0.80
C GLU A 19 17.04 11.69 0.00
N TYR A 20 16.67 10.95 1.04
CA TYR A 20 17.62 10.19 1.85
C TYR A 20 17.27 8.70 1.85
N LYS A 21 18.27 7.84 1.59
CA LYS A 21 18.09 6.39 1.60
C LYS A 21 18.43 5.82 2.97
N TYR A 22 17.42 5.30 3.67
CA TYR A 22 17.59 4.65 4.97
C TYR A 22 17.03 3.23 4.93
N LEU A 23 17.87 2.23 5.23
CA LEU A 23 17.49 0.81 5.28
C LEU A 23 16.75 0.30 4.02
N GLY A 24 17.05 0.89 2.84
CA GLY A 24 16.38 0.57 1.57
C GLY A 24 15.07 1.34 1.31
N LEU A 25 14.60 2.14 2.26
CA LEU A 25 13.52 3.12 2.07
C LEU A 25 14.12 4.44 1.55
N ILE A 26 13.37 5.15 0.72
CA ILE A 26 13.71 6.53 0.29
C ILE A 26 12.75 7.46 1.03
N LEU A 27 13.31 8.39 1.78
CA LEU A 27 12.60 9.43 2.49
C LEU A 27 12.73 10.73 1.68
N ASP A 28 11.62 11.16 1.09
CA ASP A 28 11.55 12.46 0.41
C ASP A 28 11.34 13.56 1.46
N ALA A 29 11.84 14.78 1.22
CA ALA A 29 11.67 15.92 2.14
C ALA A 29 10.20 16.22 2.52
N LYS A 30 9.25 15.89 1.65
CA LYS A 30 7.80 16.05 1.87
C LYS A 30 7.09 14.76 2.34
N LEU A 31 7.82 13.65 2.49
CA LEU A 31 7.29 12.32 2.83
C LEU A 31 6.16 11.86 1.90
N ASN A 32 6.26 12.16 0.60
CA ASN A 32 5.28 11.70 -0.39
C ASN A 32 5.49 10.23 -0.79
N PHE A 33 6.74 9.74 -0.73
CA PHE A 33 7.13 8.36 -1.06
C PHE A 33 6.84 7.96 -2.52
N ASP A 34 6.74 8.94 -3.42
CA ASP A 34 6.46 8.71 -4.84
C ASP A 34 7.59 7.92 -5.52
N SER A 35 8.83 8.33 -5.25
CA SER A 35 10.09 7.72 -5.73
C SER A 35 10.18 6.27 -5.24
N LEU A 36 9.96 6.07 -3.94
CA LEU A 36 9.99 4.77 -3.27
C LEU A 36 8.99 3.79 -3.88
N ILE A 37 7.72 4.21 -4.05
CA ILE A 37 6.66 3.32 -4.54
C ILE A 37 6.87 2.95 -6.00
N LYS A 38 7.31 3.90 -6.84
CA LYS A 38 7.72 3.59 -8.21
C LYS A 38 8.81 2.53 -8.21
N ARG A 39 9.87 2.72 -7.43
CA ARG A 39 10.98 1.76 -7.34
C ARG A 39 10.54 0.39 -6.82
N ALA A 40 9.67 0.35 -5.81
CA ALA A 40 9.14 -0.90 -5.25
C ALA A 40 8.31 -1.68 -6.27
N VAL A 41 7.46 -0.98 -7.04
CA VAL A 41 6.66 -1.59 -8.12
C VAL A 41 7.56 -2.09 -9.24
N THR A 42 8.53 -1.30 -9.69
CA THR A 42 9.50 -1.73 -10.72
C THR A 42 10.26 -2.97 -10.26
N LYS A 43 10.84 -2.95 -9.06
CA LYS A 43 11.59 -4.09 -8.53
C LYS A 43 10.71 -5.35 -8.37
N ALA A 44 9.47 -5.19 -7.92
CA ALA A 44 8.52 -6.29 -7.83
C ALA A 44 8.13 -6.83 -9.21
N SER A 45 8.01 -5.94 -10.21
CA SER A 45 7.75 -6.28 -11.60
C SER A 45 8.91 -7.08 -12.19
N ASP A 46 10.13 -6.61 -12.04
CA ASP A 46 11.34 -7.29 -12.54
C ASP A 46 11.47 -8.68 -11.91
N SER A 47 11.24 -8.78 -10.60
CA SER A 47 11.23 -10.06 -9.89
C SER A 47 10.14 -10.99 -10.40
N SER A 48 8.94 -10.47 -10.69
CA SER A 48 7.86 -11.24 -11.30
C SER A 48 8.17 -11.68 -12.73
N PHE A 49 8.88 -10.86 -13.51
CA PHE A 49 9.32 -11.22 -14.86
C PHE A 49 10.42 -12.27 -14.84
N ALA A 50 11.37 -12.18 -13.92
CA ALA A 50 12.38 -13.21 -13.69
C ALA A 50 11.76 -14.56 -13.30
N LEU A 51 10.71 -14.54 -12.48
CA LEU A 51 9.88 -15.71 -12.16
C LEU A 51 8.91 -16.10 -13.30
N GLY A 52 9.05 -15.52 -14.48
CA GLY A 52 8.15 -15.68 -15.61
C GLY A 52 7.97 -17.15 -16.00
N SER A 53 9.02 -17.96 -16.03
CA SER A 53 8.92 -19.39 -16.36
C SER A 53 7.98 -20.17 -15.42
N LEU A 54 7.88 -19.75 -14.15
CA LEU A 54 7.08 -20.41 -13.12
C LEU A 54 5.68 -19.78 -12.96
N ILE A 55 5.60 -18.46 -13.06
CA ILE A 55 4.36 -17.70 -12.80
C ILE A 55 3.57 -17.42 -14.08
N ALA A 56 4.18 -17.53 -15.26
CA ALA A 56 3.52 -17.19 -16.51
C ALA A 56 2.23 -18.00 -16.73
N PRO A 57 1.30 -17.44 -17.52
CA PRO A 57 0.10 -18.13 -17.94
C PRO A 57 0.36 -19.51 -18.55
N LYS A 58 1.42 -19.62 -19.36
CA LYS A 58 1.81 -20.85 -20.06
C LYS A 58 2.54 -21.88 -19.18
N SER A 59 2.86 -21.54 -17.93
CA SER A 59 3.53 -22.48 -17.02
C SER A 59 2.58 -23.59 -16.59
N THR A 60 3.07 -24.83 -16.59
CA THR A 60 2.33 -26.05 -16.16
C THR A 60 2.05 -26.10 -14.66
N LEU A 61 2.62 -25.18 -13.90
CA LEU A 61 2.50 -25.15 -12.45
C LEU A 61 1.05 -24.83 -12.00
N ALA A 62 0.54 -25.58 -11.02
CA ALA A 62 -0.79 -25.33 -10.47
C ALA A 62 -0.91 -23.91 -9.88
N ILE A 63 -2.10 -23.29 -10.02
CA ILE A 63 -2.40 -21.92 -9.56
C ILE A 63 -2.02 -21.73 -8.08
N LYS A 64 -2.24 -22.74 -7.23
CA LYS A 64 -1.88 -22.71 -5.81
C LYS A 64 -0.39 -22.42 -5.57
N HIS A 65 0.50 -23.04 -6.34
CA HIS A 65 1.95 -22.86 -6.19
C HIS A 65 2.43 -21.56 -6.84
N LYS A 66 1.83 -21.15 -7.97
CA LYS A 66 2.07 -19.82 -8.55
C LYS A 66 1.71 -18.71 -7.56
N LEU A 67 0.58 -18.89 -6.87
CA LEU A 67 0.13 -17.96 -5.84
C LEU A 67 1.07 -17.95 -4.62
N LEU A 68 1.61 -19.10 -4.23
CA LEU A 68 2.61 -19.19 -3.18
C LEU A 68 3.86 -18.36 -3.54
N LEU A 69 4.38 -18.50 -4.76
CA LEU A 69 5.53 -17.71 -5.23
C LEU A 69 5.24 -16.20 -5.19
N TYR A 70 4.05 -15.78 -5.62
CA TYR A 70 3.64 -14.39 -5.53
C TYR A 70 3.62 -13.89 -4.08
N LYS A 71 3.05 -14.67 -3.16
CA LYS A 71 2.97 -14.33 -1.72
C LYS A 71 4.36 -14.29 -1.05
N ALA A 72 5.26 -15.19 -1.45
CA ALA A 72 6.56 -15.35 -0.81
C ALA A 72 7.61 -14.35 -1.34
N ILE A 73 7.57 -13.98 -2.62
CA ILE A 73 8.63 -13.19 -3.25
C ILE A 73 8.12 -11.82 -3.68
N VAL A 74 7.13 -11.78 -4.58
CA VAL A 74 6.69 -10.53 -5.21
C VAL A 74 6.00 -9.58 -4.23
N ARG A 75 5.11 -10.12 -3.38
CA ARG A 75 4.34 -9.31 -2.42
C ARG A 75 5.24 -8.64 -1.37
N PRO A 76 6.22 -9.32 -0.73
CA PRO A 76 7.12 -8.69 0.22
C PRO A 76 8.00 -7.59 -0.40
N ILE A 77 8.49 -7.78 -1.63
CA ILE A 77 9.28 -6.77 -2.35
C ILE A 77 8.48 -5.48 -2.53
N MET A 78 7.20 -5.61 -2.89
CA MET A 78 6.30 -4.48 -3.08
C MET A 78 5.89 -3.81 -1.76
N LEU A 79 5.72 -4.58 -0.68
CA LEU A 79 5.11 -4.11 0.59
C LEU A 79 6.11 -3.88 1.72
N TYR A 80 7.40 -3.96 1.42
CA TYR A 80 8.45 -3.67 2.38
C TYR A 80 8.31 -2.24 2.93
N GLY A 81 8.28 -2.11 4.26
CA GLY A 81 8.13 -0.82 4.94
C GLY A 81 6.72 -0.20 4.85
N SER A 82 5.70 -0.95 4.43
CA SER A 82 4.32 -0.46 4.31
C SER A 82 3.74 0.22 5.57
N PRO A 83 4.09 -0.15 6.82
CA PRO A 83 3.65 0.61 7.99
C PRO A 83 4.17 2.06 8.03
N ILE A 84 5.29 2.35 7.34
CA ILE A 84 5.95 3.66 7.34
C ILE A 84 5.37 4.55 6.25
N TRP A 85 5.30 4.05 5.01
CA TRP A 85 4.82 4.83 3.84
C TRP A 85 3.35 4.58 3.51
N GLY A 86 2.64 3.72 4.26
CA GLY A 86 1.26 3.33 3.99
C GLY A 86 0.26 4.49 3.99
N THR A 87 0.67 5.65 4.50
CA THR A 87 -0.09 6.90 4.54
C THR A 87 0.28 7.87 3.43
N THR A 88 0.88 7.36 2.36
CA THR A 88 1.08 8.08 1.11
C THR A 88 -0.24 8.45 0.43
N SER A 89 -0.14 9.18 -0.68
CA SER A 89 -1.28 9.57 -1.50
C SER A 89 -2.07 8.36 -2.05
N MET A 90 -3.39 8.53 -2.19
CA MET A 90 -4.26 7.52 -2.79
C MET A 90 -3.82 7.14 -4.22
N ARG A 91 -3.23 8.08 -4.96
CA ARG A 91 -2.66 7.83 -6.29
C ARG A 91 -1.57 6.76 -6.24
N ASN A 92 -0.71 6.80 -5.23
CA ASN A 92 0.37 5.83 -5.10
C ASN A 92 -0.14 4.46 -4.67
N LEU A 93 -1.10 4.43 -3.73
CA LEU A 93 -1.75 3.18 -3.34
C LEU A 93 -2.47 2.50 -4.51
N ARG A 94 -3.11 3.28 -5.39
CA ARG A 94 -3.73 2.75 -6.62
C ARG A 94 -2.72 2.06 -7.54
N LYS A 95 -1.49 2.56 -7.66
CA LYS A 95 -0.44 1.91 -8.47
C LYS A 95 -0.13 0.50 -7.95
N LEU A 96 -0.02 0.35 -6.63
CA LEU A 96 0.20 -0.95 -5.98
C LEU A 96 -0.98 -1.91 -6.24
N GLN A 97 -2.21 -1.41 -6.11
CA GLN A 97 -3.40 -2.23 -6.40
C GLN A 97 -3.48 -2.65 -7.87
N VAL A 98 -3.15 -1.75 -8.81
CA VAL A 98 -3.10 -2.06 -10.24
C VAL A 98 -2.06 -3.15 -10.51
N PHE A 99 -0.87 -3.04 -9.92
CA PHE A 99 0.17 -4.06 -10.04
C PHE A 99 -0.30 -5.42 -9.49
N GLN A 100 -0.87 -5.48 -8.29
CA GLN A 100 -1.44 -6.73 -7.75
C GLN A 100 -2.48 -7.32 -8.71
N ASN A 101 -3.43 -6.52 -9.20
CA ASN A 101 -4.47 -6.97 -10.11
C ASN A 101 -3.88 -7.56 -11.41
N GLN A 102 -2.81 -6.96 -11.93
CA GLN A 102 -2.12 -7.45 -13.12
C GLN A 102 -1.46 -8.80 -12.84
N GLN A 103 -0.80 -8.96 -11.69
CA GLN A 103 -0.16 -10.21 -11.30
C GLN A 103 -1.16 -11.35 -11.08
N LEU A 104 -2.30 -11.07 -10.41
CA LEU A 104 -3.32 -12.10 -10.19
C LEU A 104 -3.94 -12.58 -11.50
N LYS A 105 -4.23 -11.66 -12.44
CA LYS A 105 -4.70 -12.04 -13.78
C LYS A 105 -3.68 -12.89 -14.53
N ARG A 106 -2.38 -12.56 -14.42
CA ARG A 106 -1.29 -13.32 -15.03
C ARG A 106 -1.19 -14.74 -14.44
N ILE A 107 -1.34 -14.89 -13.13
CA ILE A 107 -1.29 -16.19 -12.44
C ILE A 107 -2.43 -17.11 -12.88
N VAL A 108 -3.65 -16.58 -12.98
CA VAL A 108 -4.86 -17.34 -13.33
C VAL A 108 -5.01 -17.52 -14.85
N ASN A 109 -4.23 -16.78 -15.66
CA ASN A 109 -4.46 -16.65 -17.11
C ASN A 109 -5.89 -16.18 -17.43
N ALA A 110 -6.38 -15.20 -16.68
CA ALA A 110 -7.76 -14.75 -16.81
C ALA A 110 -7.94 -13.84 -18.05
N PRO A 111 -9.00 -14.05 -18.86
CA PRO A 111 -9.33 -13.17 -19.98
C PRO A 111 -9.80 -11.79 -19.51
N TRP A 112 -9.79 -10.81 -20.42
CA TRP A 112 -9.99 -9.39 -20.12
C TRP A 112 -11.35 -9.05 -19.48
N TYR A 113 -12.38 -9.84 -19.76
CA TYR A 113 -13.75 -9.63 -19.25
C TYR A 113 -13.96 -10.13 -17.81
N VAL A 114 -13.02 -10.91 -17.25
CA VAL A 114 -13.14 -11.42 -15.88
C VAL A 114 -13.02 -10.26 -14.89
N ARG A 115 -14.04 -10.11 -14.05
CA ARG A 115 -14.08 -9.06 -13.04
C ARG A 115 -13.00 -9.31 -11.99
N ARG A 116 -12.16 -8.30 -11.73
CA ARG A 116 -11.11 -8.35 -10.69
C ARG A 116 -11.63 -8.82 -9.33
N LYS A 117 -12.84 -8.39 -8.94
CA LYS A 117 -13.47 -8.79 -7.68
C LYS A 117 -13.64 -10.31 -7.56
N LEU A 118 -14.02 -10.98 -8.65
CA LEU A 118 -14.16 -12.44 -8.68
C LEU A 118 -12.81 -13.12 -8.47
N ILE A 119 -11.76 -12.66 -9.15
CA ILE A 119 -10.40 -13.19 -8.99
C ILE A 119 -9.93 -13.10 -7.52
N HIS A 120 -10.23 -11.98 -6.85
CA HIS A 120 -9.89 -11.81 -5.44
C HIS A 120 -10.66 -12.77 -4.52
N GLN A 121 -11.95 -12.99 -4.80
CA GLN A 121 -12.81 -13.91 -4.05
C GLN A 121 -12.37 -15.36 -4.24
N ASP A 122 -12.18 -15.80 -5.49
CA ASP A 122 -11.80 -17.17 -5.84
C ASP A 122 -10.42 -17.54 -5.28
N LEU A 123 -9.44 -16.64 -5.39
CA LEU A 123 -8.09 -16.86 -4.87
C LEU A 123 -7.98 -16.63 -3.35
N LYS A 124 -9.03 -16.10 -2.71
CA LYS A 124 -9.03 -15.68 -1.29
C LYS A 124 -7.86 -14.75 -0.96
N ILE A 125 -7.68 -13.72 -1.80
CA ILE A 125 -6.59 -12.73 -1.65
C ILE A 125 -7.18 -11.36 -1.34
N HIS A 126 -6.77 -10.80 -0.21
CA HIS A 126 -7.08 -9.42 0.12
C HIS A 126 -6.45 -8.43 -0.89
N PRO A 127 -7.18 -7.36 -1.26
CA PRO A 127 -6.59 -6.18 -1.90
C PRO A 127 -5.35 -5.71 -1.14
N VAL A 128 -4.38 -5.11 -1.85
CA VAL A 128 -3.12 -4.62 -1.26
C VAL A 128 -3.39 -3.76 -0.05
N LEU A 129 -4.36 -2.88 -0.21
CA LEU A 129 -4.88 -1.97 0.80
C LEU A 129 -5.26 -2.67 2.10
N ASP A 130 -6.16 -3.65 2.04
CA ASP A 130 -6.60 -4.37 3.23
C ASP A 130 -5.46 -5.17 3.86
N PHE A 131 -4.56 -5.72 3.04
CA PHE A 131 -3.39 -6.41 3.54
C PHE A 131 -2.41 -5.48 4.25
N MET A 132 -2.23 -4.25 3.74
CA MET A 132 -1.42 -3.22 4.41
C MET A 132 -2.02 -2.83 5.76
N LYS A 133 -3.34 -2.73 5.90
CA LYS A 133 -3.99 -2.51 7.21
C LYS A 133 -3.60 -3.60 8.20
N ILE A 134 -3.69 -4.86 7.77
CA ILE A 134 -3.39 -6.02 8.62
C ILE A 134 -1.92 -5.97 9.06
N ILE A 135 -0.99 -5.65 8.16
CA ILE A 135 0.43 -5.50 8.51
C ILE A 135 0.61 -4.36 9.50
N SER A 136 0.04 -3.19 9.22
CA SER A 136 0.21 -2.03 10.07
C SER A 136 -0.37 -2.24 11.46
N LYS A 137 -1.58 -2.80 11.58
CA LYS A 137 -2.20 -3.14 12.85
C LYS A 137 -1.30 -4.07 13.68
N LYS A 138 -0.83 -5.16 13.07
CA LYS A 138 0.12 -6.10 13.72
C LYS A 138 1.44 -5.44 14.12
N PHE A 139 1.93 -4.49 13.33
CA PHE A 139 3.13 -3.74 13.66
C PHE A 139 2.91 -2.86 14.90
N PHE A 140 1.82 -2.09 14.92
CA PHE A 140 1.52 -1.16 16.02
C PHE A 140 1.12 -1.86 17.32
N GLU A 141 0.43 -3.00 17.26
CA GLU A 141 0.10 -3.84 18.42
C GLU A 141 1.34 -4.42 19.11
N LYS A 142 2.43 -4.65 18.35
CA LYS A 142 3.69 -5.19 18.89
C LYS A 142 4.58 -4.14 19.52
N LEU A 143 4.48 -2.87 19.11
CA LEU A 143 5.33 -1.80 19.64
C LEU A 143 5.33 -1.65 21.17
N PRO A 144 4.18 -1.67 21.89
CA PRO A 144 4.19 -1.55 23.35
C PRO A 144 4.86 -2.73 24.06
N GLN A 145 5.00 -3.89 23.40
CA GLN A 145 5.65 -5.08 23.96
C GLN A 145 7.17 -4.96 23.96
N ILE A 146 7.74 -4.00 23.22
CA ILE A 146 9.19 -3.84 23.12
C ILE A 146 9.67 -3.02 24.33
N PRO A 147 10.66 -3.52 25.10
CA PRO A 147 11.22 -2.81 26.24
C PRO A 147 12.17 -1.69 25.77
N ASN A 148 11.66 -0.73 25.01
CA ASN A 148 12.39 0.45 24.58
C ASN A 148 11.53 1.69 24.81
N VAL A 149 12.01 2.55 25.70
CA VAL A 149 11.33 3.79 26.11
C VAL A 149 11.05 4.71 24.92
N LEU A 150 11.93 4.75 23.92
CA LEU A 150 11.76 5.58 22.72
C LEU A 150 10.59 5.12 21.82
N LEU A 151 10.16 3.87 21.96
CA LEU A 151 9.06 3.29 21.19
C LEU A 151 7.71 3.37 21.93
N GLN A 152 7.71 3.67 23.23
CA GLN A 152 6.52 3.85 24.06
C GLN A 152 5.94 5.27 23.90
N ILE A 153 5.57 5.60 22.66
CA ILE A 153 4.93 6.87 22.31
C ILE A 153 3.52 6.89 22.92
N PRO A 154 3.09 7.99 23.58
CA PRO A 154 1.76 8.07 24.18
C PRO A 154 0.64 7.78 23.17
N PRO A 155 -0.48 7.17 23.63
CA PRO A 155 -1.62 6.90 22.77
C PRO A 155 -2.14 8.20 22.16
N TYR A 156 -2.43 8.15 20.87
CA TYR A 156 -2.89 9.31 20.10
C TYR A 156 -4.36 9.58 20.41
N ASP A 157 -4.69 10.84 20.73
CA ASP A 157 -6.05 11.31 20.88
C ASP A 157 -6.51 12.03 19.60
N PRO A 158 -7.47 11.46 18.84
CA PRO A 158 -8.01 12.07 17.62
C PRO A 158 -8.84 13.34 17.87
N ALA A 159 -9.25 13.61 19.12
CA ALA A 159 -9.97 14.82 19.49
C ALA A 159 -9.04 16.04 19.68
N VAL A 160 -7.73 15.82 19.80
CA VAL A 160 -6.75 16.90 19.96
C VAL A 160 -6.34 17.42 18.56
N PRO A 161 -6.56 18.72 18.24
CA PRO A 161 -6.26 19.32 16.92
C PRO A 161 -4.76 19.47 16.59
N SER A 162 -3.89 18.58 17.08
CA SER A 162 -2.45 18.67 16.79
C SER A 162 -2.13 18.18 15.37
N SER A 163 -1.54 19.08 14.61
CA SER A 163 -1.38 19.16 13.15
C SER A 163 -0.42 18.15 12.51
N LEU A 164 -0.46 16.86 12.83
CA LEU A 164 0.41 15.88 12.18
C LEU A 164 -0.35 14.69 11.63
N LYS A 165 -0.36 14.57 10.29
CA LYS A 165 -0.77 13.42 9.48
C LYS A 165 0.07 12.19 9.85
N ARG A 166 -0.16 11.61 11.02
CA ARG A 166 0.64 10.50 11.54
C ARG A 166 0.21 9.19 10.89
N PRO A 167 1.16 8.27 10.63
CA PRO A 167 0.87 6.98 10.02
C PRO A 167 -0.23 6.18 10.75
N ARG A 168 -0.26 6.27 12.09
CA ARG A 168 -1.25 5.61 12.96
C ARG A 168 -2.69 6.11 12.74
N ALA A 169 -2.91 7.41 12.56
CA ALA A 169 -4.25 8.00 12.44
C ALA A 169 -4.89 7.80 11.06
N MET A 170 -4.07 7.77 9.99
CA MET A 170 -4.57 7.51 8.63
C MET A 170 -4.98 6.04 8.42
N LEU A 171 -4.57 5.09 9.26
CA LEU A 171 -4.98 3.68 9.12
C LEU A 171 -6.48 3.47 9.32
N ASP A 172 -7.10 4.21 10.22
CA ASP A 172 -8.55 4.15 10.44
C ASP A 172 -9.26 5.09 9.44
N TYR A 173 -8.78 6.34 9.27
CA TYR A 173 -9.45 7.36 8.44
C TYR A 173 -9.36 7.15 6.90
N THR A 174 -8.22 6.70 6.36
CA THR A 174 -8.03 6.62 4.88
C THR A 174 -8.69 5.43 4.23
N TYR A 175 -9.08 4.46 5.05
CA TYR A 175 -9.49 3.17 4.62
C TYR A 175 -10.98 2.92 4.80
N GLU A 176 -11.61 3.58 5.77
CA GLU A 176 -13.07 3.68 5.85
C GLU A 176 -13.62 4.64 4.79
N ASN A 177 -12.92 5.75 4.50
CA ASN A 177 -13.31 6.74 3.49
C ASN A 177 -12.82 6.41 2.07
N PHE A 178 -12.47 5.15 1.78
CA PHE A 178 -12.20 4.76 0.41
C PHE A 178 -13.50 4.92 -0.39
N PRO A 179 -13.55 5.68 -1.48
CA PRO A 179 -14.75 5.73 -2.30
C PRO A 179 -14.96 4.33 -2.88
N THR A 180 -15.83 3.56 -2.22
CA THR A 180 -16.60 2.54 -2.89
C THR A 180 -17.28 3.31 -4.00
N ILE A 181 -16.87 3.10 -5.25
CA ILE A 181 -17.54 3.69 -6.40
C ILE A 181 -19.00 3.21 -6.30
N LYS A 182 -19.86 4.01 -5.65
CA LYS A 182 -21.29 3.97 -5.85
C LYS A 182 -21.42 4.38 -7.30
N ARG A 183 -21.48 3.39 -8.20
CA ARG A 183 -22.10 3.62 -9.50
C ARG A 183 -23.50 4.11 -9.14
N ARG A 184 -23.77 5.40 -9.33
CA ARG A 184 -25.14 5.87 -9.51
C ARG A 184 -25.71 5.00 -10.62
N ARG A 185 -26.50 4.01 -10.24
CA ARG A 185 -27.59 3.58 -11.10
C ARG A 185 -28.71 4.49 -10.65
N ASP A 186 -28.92 5.56 -11.39
CA ASP A 186 -30.14 6.34 -11.26
C ASP A 186 -31.27 5.37 -11.69
N VAL A 187 -31.93 4.77 -10.70
CA VAL A 187 -33.16 4.00 -10.86
C VAL A 187 -34.20 4.71 -10.02
N SER A 188 -34.60 5.90 -10.46
CA SER A 188 -35.68 6.67 -9.83
C SER A 188 -36.24 7.72 -10.79
N THR A 189 -36.71 7.29 -11.97
CA THR A 189 -37.57 8.14 -12.83
C THR A 189 -38.54 7.32 -13.70
N ILE A 190 -39.08 6.19 -13.21
CA ILE A 190 -40.18 5.48 -13.91
C ILE A 190 -41.37 5.16 -12.96
N ALA A 191 -41.38 5.62 -11.71
CA ALA A 191 -42.44 5.26 -10.75
C ALA A 191 -43.32 6.42 -10.27
N GLU A 192 -43.36 7.54 -10.98
CA GLU A 192 -44.33 8.61 -10.74
C GLU A 192 -44.83 9.11 -12.10
N ASN A 193 -45.99 8.62 -12.51
CA ASN A 193 -46.98 9.18 -13.46
C ASN A 193 -47.69 8.07 -14.23
N LEU A 194 -48.70 7.48 -13.58
CA LEU A 194 -49.89 6.74 -14.03
C LEU A 194 -50.41 6.14 -12.71
N ASP A 195 -51.45 6.58 -12.04
CA ASP A 195 -52.80 7.02 -12.48
C ASP A 195 -53.38 8.03 -11.46
N PRO A 196 -54.53 8.67 -11.74
CA PRO A 196 -55.82 7.97 -11.58
C PRO A 196 -56.63 7.76 -12.87
#